data_AF-A0A2V7JWY6-F1
#
_entry.id   AF-A0A2V7JWY6-F1
#
_cell.length_a   1.000
_cell.length_b   1.000
_cell.length_c   1.000
_cell.angle_alpha   90.00
_cell.angle_beta   90.00
_cell.angle_gamma   90.00
#
_symmetry.space_group_name_H-M   'P 1'
#
loop_
_entity.id
_entity.type
_entity.pdbx_description
1 polymer ?
#
loop_
_entity_poly.entity_id
_entity_poly.type
_entity_poly.pdbx_seq_one_letter_code
_entity_poly.pdbx_strand_id
1 'polypeptide(L)'
;MAGTQRLICASSALADAGRGVRFEVEYFGQNAPAFAVRYGGRVHAYLNRCAHVAMELDWQEGVFFDLAGRDLLCSTHGATY
;
A
#
# COMPACT_ATOMS: atom_id res chain seq x y z
N MET A 1 7.59 18.49 -8.25
CA MET A 1 6.51 18.17 -9.19
C MET A 1 6.64 16.69 -9.49
N ALA A 2 5.77 15.83 -8.97
CA ALA A 2 5.81 14.41 -9.31
C ALA A 2 5.53 14.27 -10.81
N GLY A 3 6.56 13.87 -11.57
CA GLY A 3 6.50 13.77 -13.03
C GLY A 3 5.52 12.68 -13.47
N THR A 4 4.75 13.00 -14.51
CA THR A 4 3.96 12.12 -15.37
C THR A 4 2.98 11.17 -14.67
N GLN A 5 1.67 11.42 -14.86
CA GLN A 5 0.64 10.45 -14.47
C GLN A 5 0.89 9.11 -15.18
N ARG A 6 0.95 8.04 -14.38
CA ARG A 6 1.13 6.66 -14.84
C ARG A 6 -0.08 5.83 -14.44
N LEU A 7 -0.53 4.97 -15.33
CA LEU A 7 -1.52 3.95 -15.00
C LEU A 7 -0.91 2.92 -14.03
N ILE A 8 -1.51 2.78 -12.85
CA ILE A 8 -1.13 1.76 -11.86
C ILE A 8 -1.91 0.47 -12.08
N CYS A 9 -3.25 0.56 -12.08
CA CYS A 9 -4.14 -0.57 -12.32
C CYS A 9 -5.55 -0.08 -12.72
N ALA A 10 -6.40 -0.99 -13.17
CA ALA A 10 -7.82 -0.73 -13.31
C ALA A 10 -8.47 -0.51 -11.94
N SER A 11 -9.45 0.39 -11.85
CA SER A 11 -10.17 0.68 -10.61
C SER A 11 -10.82 -0.57 -9.99
N SER A 12 -11.22 -1.54 -10.82
CA SER A 12 -11.80 -2.82 -10.41
C SER A 12 -10.82 -3.80 -9.78
N ALA A 13 -9.51 -3.57 -9.91
CA ALA A 13 -8.49 -4.36 -9.23
C ALA A 13 -8.42 -4.05 -7.72
N LEU A 14 -9.01 -2.93 -7.28
CA LEU A 14 -9.05 -2.51 -5.87
C LEU A 14 -10.48 -2.67 -5.32
N ALA A 15 -10.75 -3.83 -4.71
CA ALA A 15 -11.94 -4.04 -3.90
C ALA A 15 -11.86 -3.24 -2.59
N ASP A 16 -13.01 -2.75 -2.10
CA ASP A 16 -13.08 -2.00 -0.85
C ASP A 16 -12.70 -2.90 0.33
N ALA A 17 -11.80 -2.42 1.20
CA ALA A 17 -11.15 -3.19 2.27
C ALA A 17 -10.51 -4.51 1.78
N GLY A 18 -10.12 -4.58 0.51
CA GLY A 18 -9.55 -5.76 -0.13
C GLY A 18 -8.03 -5.73 -0.27
N ARG A 19 -7.50 -6.62 -1.12
CA ARG A 19 -6.07 -6.65 -1.45
C ARG A 19 -5.63 -5.36 -2.12
N GLY A 20 -4.42 -4.92 -1.78
CA GLY A 20 -3.77 -3.78 -2.43
C GLY A 20 -2.98 -4.20 -3.67
N VAL A 21 -2.74 -3.22 -4.55
CA VAL A 21 -1.88 -3.37 -5.72
C VAL A 21 -0.55 -2.70 -5.45
N ARG A 22 0.54 -3.45 -5.58
CA ARG A 22 1.91 -2.96 -5.43
C ARG A 22 2.41 -2.30 -6.71
N PHE A 23 3.27 -1.30 -6.57
CA PHE A 23 3.98 -0.64 -7.66
C PHE A 23 5.25 0.03 -7.13
N GLU A 24 6.05 0.60 -8.03
CA GLU A 24 7.24 1.37 -7.68
C GLU A 24 7.04 2.85 -7.98
N VAL A 25 7.60 3.69 -7.11
CA VAL A 25 7.68 5.15 -7.27
C VAL A 25 9.12 5.61 -7.11
N GLU A 26 9.45 6.74 -7.73
CA GLU A 26 10.67 7.46 -7.39
C GLU A 26 10.42 8.27 -6.11
N TYR A 27 11.20 7.99 -5.07
CA TYR A 27 11.16 8.69 -3.79
C TYR A 27 12.57 9.13 -3.41
N PHE A 28 12.81 10.43 -3.34
CA PHE A 28 14.14 11.03 -3.16
C PHE A 28 15.20 10.51 -4.16
N GLY A 29 14.82 10.33 -5.43
CA GLY A 29 15.72 9.88 -6.49
C GLY A 29 16.10 8.40 -6.38
N GLN A 30 15.37 7.60 -5.59
CA GLN A 30 15.54 6.16 -5.46
C GLN A 30 14.21 5.46 -5.77
N ASN A 31 14.26 4.27 -6.37
CA ASN A 31 13.06 3.44 -6.49
C ASN A 31 12.64 2.97 -5.10
N ALA A 32 11.37 3.19 -4.77
CA ALA A 32 10.75 2.76 -3.53
C ALA A 32 9.47 1.97 -3.82
N PRO A 33 9.25 0.86 -3.10
CA PRO A 33 8.01 0.11 -3.20
C PRO A 33 6.86 0.93 -2.59
N ALA A 34 5.71 0.87 -3.25
CA ALA A 34 4.47 1.53 -2.86
C ALA A 34 3.29 0.60 -3.11
N PHE A 35 2.15 0.93 -2.54
CA PHE A 35 0.91 0.19 -2.78
C PHE A 35 -0.30 1.11 -2.77
N ALA A 36 -1.37 0.64 -3.41
CA ALA A 36 -2.69 1.28 -3.38
C ALA A 36 -3.73 0.30 -2.85
N VAL A 37 -4.67 0.81 -2.05
CA VAL A 37 -5.83 0.09 -1.51
C VAL A 37 -7.08 0.93 -1.71
N ARG A 38 -8.26 0.30 -1.63
CA ARG A 38 -9.53 1.02 -1.52
C ARG A 38 -10.09 0.84 -0.11
N TYR A 39 -10.51 1.94 0.49
CA TYR A 39 -11.16 1.94 1.80
C TYR A 39 -12.24 3.02 1.84
N GLY A 40 -13.43 2.68 2.35
CA GLY A 40 -14.59 3.58 2.34
C GLY A 40 -14.95 4.09 0.94
N GLY A 41 -14.73 3.27 -0.09
CA GLY A 41 -14.95 3.60 -1.50
C GLY A 41 -13.89 4.50 -2.14
N ARG A 42 -12.89 4.97 -1.38
CA ARG A 42 -11.81 5.86 -1.85
C ARG A 42 -10.50 5.10 -2.04
N VAL A 43 -9.73 5.50 -3.04
CA VAL A 43 -8.40 4.92 -3.28
C VAL A 43 -7.36 5.70 -2.48
N HIS A 44 -6.55 4.98 -1.73
CA HIS A 44 -5.43 5.50 -0.95
C HIS A 44 -4.14 4.82 -1.42
N ALA A 45 -3.02 5.54 -1.39
CA ALA A 45 -1.73 4.99 -1.74
C ALA A 45 -0.66 5.42 -0.73
N TYR A 46 0.26 4.51 -0.43
CA TYR A 46 1.28 4.67 0.59
C TYR A 46 2.60 4.09 0.11
N LEU A 47 3.71 4.58 0.69
CA LEU A 47 4.99 3.86 0.58
C LEU A 47 4.86 2.53 1.33
N ASN A 48 5.37 1.47 0.73
CA ASN A 48 5.39 0.15 1.34
C ASN A 48 6.58 0.05 2.32
N ARG A 49 6.53 0.86 3.38
CA ARG A 49 7.60 0.98 4.35
C ARG A 49 7.00 1.11 5.75
N CYS A 50 7.37 0.21 6.64
CA CYS A 50 7.05 0.33 8.04
C CYS A 50 7.73 1.58 8.63
N ALA A 51 6.98 2.38 9.38
CA ALA A 51 7.52 3.59 10.02
C ALA A 51 8.45 3.28 11.21
N HIS A 52 8.43 2.05 11.72
CA HIS A 52 9.22 1.63 12.89
C HIS A 52 10.52 0.88 12.55
N VAL A 53 10.51 0.03 11.52
CA VAL A 53 11.66 -0.80 11.12
C VAL A 53 11.79 -0.81 9.60
N ALA A 54 13.02 -0.95 9.09
CA ALA A 54 13.31 -0.91 7.65
C ALA A 54 12.82 -2.19 6.94
N MET A 55 11.50 -2.32 6.76
CA MET A 55 10.87 -3.42 6.05
C MET A 55 9.54 -3.02 5.41
N GLU A 56 9.05 -3.86 4.51
CA GLU A 56 7.77 -3.69 3.83
C GLU A 56 6.58 -4.02 4.75
N LEU A 57 5.45 -3.35 4.51
CA LEU A 57 4.25 -3.45 5.34
C LEU A 57 3.46 -4.73 5.09
N ASP A 58 3.39 -5.20 3.85
CA ASP A 58 2.70 -6.45 3.55
C ASP A 58 3.48 -7.67 4.03
N TRP A 59 2.76 -8.56 4.70
CA TRP A 59 3.28 -9.86 5.15
C TRP A 59 3.07 -10.97 4.12
N GLN A 60 2.13 -10.75 3.20
CA GLN A 60 1.94 -11.52 1.97
C GLN A 60 1.62 -10.51 0.86
N GLU A 61 2.18 -10.71 -0.34
CA GLU A 61 2.06 -9.77 -1.45
C GLU A 61 0.63 -9.26 -1.66
N GLY A 62 0.41 -7.96 -1.42
CA GLY A 62 -0.90 -7.31 -1.61
C GLY A 62 -1.87 -7.44 -0.43
N VAL A 63 -1.48 -8.05 0.69
CA VAL A 63 -2.28 -8.13 1.92
C VAL A 63 -1.79 -7.08 2.90
N PHE A 64 -2.55 -5.98 3.02
CA PHE A 64 -2.21 -4.85 3.87
C PHE A 64 -3.18 -4.65 5.03
N PHE A 65 -4.46 -5.00 4.87
CA PHE A 65 -5.43 -4.89 5.96
C PHE A 65 -5.30 -6.02 6.98
N ASP A 66 -5.70 -5.73 8.22
CA ASP A 66 -5.97 -6.74 9.24
C ASP A 66 -7.13 -7.66 8.85
N LEU A 67 -7.35 -8.73 9.63
CA LEU A 67 -8.43 -9.70 9.37
C LEU A 67 -9.83 -9.07 9.40
N ALA A 68 -9.99 -7.89 10.01
CA ALA A 68 -11.25 -7.16 10.05
C ALA A 68 -11.41 -6.17 8.88
N GLY A 69 -10.38 -5.95 8.05
CA GLY A 69 -10.41 -5.02 6.92
C GLY A 69 -10.38 -3.53 7.32
N ARG A 70 -9.99 -3.20 8.56
CA ARG A 70 -10.14 -1.85 9.14
C ARG A 70 -8.83 -1.08 9.23
N ASP A 71 -7.77 -1.77 9.60
CA ASP A 71 -6.47 -1.17 9.88
C ASP A 71 -5.41 -1.73 8.95
N LEU A 72 -4.44 -0.91 8.54
CA LEU A 72 -3.26 -1.41 7.82
C LEU A 72 -2.32 -2.06 8.84
N LEU A 73 -2.05 -3.35 8.66
CA LEU A 73 -1.25 -4.13 9.59
C LEU A 73 0.20 -4.19 9.13
N CYS A 74 1.12 -3.74 9.98
CA CYS A 74 2.53 -4.03 9.76
C CYS A 74 2.80 -5.51 10.05
N SER A 75 3.31 -6.19 9.03
CA SER A 75 3.69 -7.60 8.97
C SER A 75 4.48 -8.19 10.15
N THR A 76 5.17 -7.36 10.93
CA THR A 76 6.22 -7.86 11.85
C THR A 76 5.94 -7.62 13.32
N HIS A 77 5.21 -6.56 13.66
CA HIS A 77 4.94 -6.21 15.06
C HIS A 77 3.46 -5.90 15.33
N GLY A 78 2.56 -6.11 14.35
CA GLY A 78 1.12 -5.91 14.53
C GLY A 78 0.71 -4.46 14.78
N ALA A 79 1.55 -3.49 14.37
CA ALA A 79 1.18 -2.07 14.41
C ALA A 79 0.03 -1.83 13.43
N THR A 80 -1.04 -1.19 13.90
CA THR A 80 -2.20 -0.79 13.12
C THR A 80 -2.09 0.69 12.74
N TYR A 81 -2.43 1.02 11.50
CA TYR A 81 -2.44 2.38 10.94
C TYR A 81 -3.75 2.68 10.21
#